data_AF-A0A1H8WRF0-F1
#
_entry.id   AF-A0A1H8WRF0-F1
#
_cell.length_a   1.000
_cell.length_b   1.000
_cell.length_c   1.000
_cell.angle_alpha   90.00
_cell.angle_beta   90.00
_cell.angle_gamma   90.00
#
_symmetry.space_group_name_H-M   'P 1'
#
loop_
_entity.id
_entity.type
_entity.pdbx_description
1 polymer ?
#
loop_
_entity_poly.entity_id
_entity_poly.type
_entity_poly.pdbx_seq_one_letter_code
_entity_poly.pdbx_strand_id
1 'polypeptide(L)'
;METPRRDFLMAAGMAAGLTLSGCVSDETIPGTNDDATAAGADEVTTRPGAQETVPGPETSSGILMDRTETIDGNDYIAEDFSINSEAQFRYRLTVESNIPVDLFVVTTSEFIRYKQGMRITPEVLEPRINNDSGDFTVPQGNYYVVVDNTDRLEAEPPGQLESKSATVDI
;
A
#
# COMPACT_ATOMS: atom_id res chain seq x y z
N MET A 1 -25.99 19.38 -49.27
CA MET A 1 -24.88 18.84 -50.07
C MET A 1 -23.71 18.65 -49.15
N GLU A 2 -23.15 17.41 -49.14
CA GLU A 2 -21.76 17.06 -48.80
C GLU A 2 -21.30 17.24 -47.33
N THR A 3 -20.74 16.29 -46.58
CA THR A 3 -20.46 14.84 -46.69
C THR A 3 -20.12 14.33 -45.27
N PRO A 4 -20.61 13.18 -44.78
CA PRO A 4 -20.03 12.54 -43.60
C PRO A 4 -18.87 11.64 -44.03
N ARG A 5 -17.69 11.82 -43.43
CA ARG A 5 -16.51 10.97 -43.69
C ARG A 5 -15.80 10.64 -42.38
N ARG A 6 -16.06 9.45 -41.84
CA ARG A 6 -15.09 8.34 -41.75
C ARG A 6 -15.57 7.31 -40.72
N ASP A 7 -16.21 6.28 -41.26
CA ASP A 7 -16.08 4.92 -40.74
C ASP A 7 -14.61 4.53 -40.67
N PHE A 8 -14.19 3.95 -39.55
CA PHE A 8 -13.08 3.01 -39.51
C PHE A 8 -13.53 1.78 -38.73
N LEU A 9 -14.13 0.84 -39.46
CA LEU A 9 -14.07 -0.57 -39.13
C LEU A 9 -12.66 -1.07 -39.46
N MET A 10 -11.94 -1.59 -38.48
CA MET A 10 -11.08 -2.76 -38.71
C MET A 10 -11.05 -3.65 -37.48
N ALA A 11 -11.48 -4.88 -37.72
CA ALA A 11 -11.43 -6.03 -36.84
C ALA A 11 -10.05 -6.70 -36.89
N ALA A 12 -9.58 -7.16 -35.75
CA ALA A 12 -8.74 -8.35 -35.51
C ALA A 12 -8.59 -8.42 -33.97
N GLY A 13 -9.09 -9.42 -33.24
CA GLY A 13 -8.94 -10.84 -33.49
C GLY A 13 -7.71 -11.33 -32.73
N MET A 14 -7.90 -11.85 -31.51
CA MET A 14 -7.23 -13.06 -30.99
C MET A 14 -7.69 -13.36 -29.56
N ALA A 15 -8.31 -14.53 -29.42
CA ALA A 15 -8.57 -15.19 -28.16
C ALA A 15 -7.28 -15.82 -27.64
N ALA A 16 -7.09 -15.78 -26.32
CA ALA A 16 -6.25 -16.76 -25.62
C ALA A 16 -6.88 -16.99 -24.25
N GLY A 17 -7.62 -18.08 -24.14
CA GLY A 17 -8.00 -18.66 -22.85
C GLY A 17 -6.79 -19.31 -22.21
N LEU A 18 -6.64 -19.10 -20.91
CA LEU A 18 -5.78 -19.92 -20.07
C LEU A 18 -6.67 -20.53 -18.98
N THR A 19 -7.12 -21.76 -19.23
CA THR A 19 -7.65 -22.65 -18.20
C THR A 19 -6.48 -23.24 -17.45
N LEU A 20 -6.28 -22.81 -16.20
CA LEU A 20 -5.41 -23.53 -15.27
C LEU A 20 -6.24 -24.59 -14.54
N SER A 21 -6.17 -25.82 -15.05
CA SER A 21 -6.47 -27.03 -14.29
C SER A 21 -5.14 -27.71 -13.96
N GLY A 22 -4.94 -28.02 -12.69
CA GLY A 22 -3.76 -28.73 -12.21
C GLY A 22 -3.91 -29.11 -10.75
N CYS A 23 -4.63 -30.21 -10.51
CA CYS A 23 -4.62 -30.94 -9.25
C CYS A 23 -3.25 -31.60 -9.04
N VAL A 24 -2.72 -31.57 -7.81
CA VAL A 24 -2.03 -32.71 -7.20
C VAL A 24 -2.40 -32.74 -5.72
N SER A 25 -3.00 -33.85 -5.33
CA SER A 25 -3.24 -34.31 -3.97
C SER A 25 -2.04 -35.14 -3.51
N ASP A 26 -1.67 -35.08 -2.22
CA ASP A 26 -0.99 -36.15 -1.46
C ASP A 26 -0.76 -35.62 -0.02
N GLU A 27 -0.90 -36.32 1.10
CA GLU A 27 -1.51 -37.60 1.46
C GLU A 27 -1.69 -37.52 3.00
N THR A 28 -2.89 -37.81 3.48
CA THR A 28 -3.14 -38.02 4.91
C THR A 28 -2.64 -39.42 5.26
N ILE A 29 -1.68 -39.55 6.18
CA ILE A 29 -1.30 -40.85 6.76
C ILE A 29 -2.05 -41.01 8.09
N PRO A 30 -3.04 -41.92 8.18
CA PRO A 30 -3.51 -42.45 9.44
C PRO A 30 -2.72 -43.73 9.77
N GLY A 31 -2.00 -43.71 10.88
CA GLY A 31 -1.26 -44.86 11.38
C GLY A 31 -1.49 -45.03 12.88
N THR A 32 -2.60 -45.68 13.24
CA THR A 32 -2.77 -46.37 14.52
C THR A 32 -1.78 -47.53 14.60
N ASN A 33 -1.11 -47.69 15.75
CA ASN A 33 -0.89 -48.99 16.39
C ASN A 33 -0.46 -48.77 17.84
N ASP A 34 -1.33 -49.22 18.74
CA ASP A 34 -1.04 -49.52 20.14
C ASP A 34 0.04 -50.61 20.25
N ASP A 35 0.98 -50.48 21.18
CA ASP A 35 1.24 -51.55 22.15
C ASP A 35 1.97 -51.01 23.39
N ALA A 36 1.52 -51.52 24.54
CA ALA A 36 2.00 -51.20 25.87
C ALA A 36 3.14 -52.14 26.27
N THR A 37 4.03 -51.71 27.18
CA THR A 37 4.44 -52.49 28.38
C THR A 37 5.38 -51.64 29.26
N ALA A 38 5.24 -51.86 30.56
CA ALA A 38 5.48 -50.95 31.67
C ALA A 38 6.87 -50.98 32.34
N ALA A 39 7.02 -49.99 33.24
CA ALA A 39 7.67 -50.02 34.57
C ALA A 39 9.13 -49.50 34.70
N GLY A 40 9.25 -48.38 35.40
CA GLY A 40 10.47 -47.88 36.04
C GLY A 40 10.19 -46.56 36.76
N ALA A 41 10.28 -46.56 38.09
CA ALA A 41 9.81 -45.52 39.01
C ALA A 41 10.72 -44.28 39.15
N ASP A 42 10.15 -43.24 39.78
CA ASP A 42 10.74 -42.02 40.35
C ASP A 42 11.42 -41.05 39.37
N GLU A 43 11.20 -39.74 39.39
CA GLU A 43 11.05 -38.85 40.53
C GLU A 43 10.34 -37.57 40.04
N VAL A 44 9.32 -37.11 40.78
CA VAL A 44 8.73 -35.78 40.58
C VAL A 44 9.78 -34.73 40.95
N THR A 45 10.41 -34.13 39.95
CA THR A 45 11.06 -32.82 40.10
C THR A 45 10.33 -31.84 39.20
N THR A 46 9.40 -31.11 39.81
CA THR A 46 8.78 -29.91 39.25
C THR A 46 9.85 -28.83 39.07
N ARG A 47 10.52 -28.83 37.92
CA ARG A 47 11.26 -27.66 37.46
C ARG A 47 10.26 -26.79 36.67
N PRO A 48 10.02 -25.53 37.03
CA PRO A 48 9.31 -24.61 36.14
C PRO A 48 10.25 -24.31 34.97
N GLY A 49 10.24 -25.21 33.99
CA GLY A 49 10.88 -25.02 32.70
C GLY A 49 10.11 -23.93 31.98
N ALA A 50 10.81 -22.83 31.71
CA ALA A 50 10.32 -21.69 30.97
C ALA A 50 9.43 -22.13 29.80
N GLN A 51 8.21 -21.61 29.77
CA GLN A 51 7.43 -21.61 28.54
C GLN A 51 8.30 -20.89 27.52
N GLU A 52 8.79 -21.64 26.53
CA GLU A 52 9.34 -21.07 25.32
C GLU A 52 8.17 -20.34 24.65
N THR A 53 8.06 -19.04 24.92
CA THR A 53 7.17 -18.17 24.17
C THR A 53 7.62 -18.23 22.74
N VAL A 54 6.92 -19.04 21.94
CA VAL A 54 6.90 -18.90 20.48
C VAL A 54 6.62 -17.41 20.23
N PRO A 55 7.54 -16.66 19.59
CA PRO A 55 7.25 -15.29 19.24
C PRO A 55 5.97 -15.31 18.42
N GLY A 56 4.92 -14.66 18.94
CA GLY A 56 3.76 -14.35 18.11
C GLY A 56 4.22 -13.56 16.90
N PRO A 57 3.45 -13.49 15.81
CA PRO A 57 3.81 -12.64 14.69
C PRO A 57 4.09 -11.24 15.22
N GLU A 58 5.35 -10.82 15.17
CA GLU A 58 5.77 -9.49 15.55
C GLU A 58 5.04 -8.55 14.59
N THR A 59 3.97 -7.90 15.06
CA THR A 59 3.40 -6.76 14.37
C THR A 59 4.44 -5.65 14.45
N SER A 60 5.36 -5.64 13.48
CA SER A 60 6.36 -4.60 13.35
C SER A 60 5.63 -3.32 12.98
N SER A 61 5.46 -2.44 13.96
CA SER A 61 5.00 -1.08 13.74
C SER A 61 6.23 -0.21 13.54
N GLY A 62 6.29 0.50 12.41
CA GLY A 62 7.39 1.39 12.05
C GLY A 62 6.85 2.74 11.59
N ILE A 63 7.65 3.79 11.76
CA ILE A 63 7.36 5.12 11.25
C ILE A 63 7.93 5.21 9.84
N LEU A 64 7.08 5.54 8.87
CA LEU A 64 7.50 5.73 7.47
C LEU A 64 8.01 7.16 7.22
N MET A 65 7.32 8.16 7.78
CA MET A 65 7.66 9.57 7.66
C MET A 65 7.32 10.27 8.98
N ASP A 66 8.26 11.03 9.54
CA ASP A 66 8.10 11.87 10.74
C ASP A 66 9.01 13.09 10.58
N ARG A 67 8.45 14.19 10.07
CA ARG A 67 9.20 15.43 9.80
C ARG A 67 8.28 16.62 9.57
N THR A 68 8.82 17.79 9.89
CA THR A 68 8.30 19.08 9.43
C THR A 68 9.07 19.56 8.21
N GLU A 69 8.39 19.86 7.10
CA GLU A 69 9.02 20.29 5.85
C GLU A 69 8.19 21.36 5.12
N THR A 70 8.87 22.28 4.43
CA THR A 70 8.22 23.25 3.54
C THR A 70 8.29 22.75 2.10
N ILE A 71 7.13 22.49 1.50
CA ILE A 71 6.96 22.03 0.13
C ILE A 71 6.65 23.25 -0.74
N ASP A 72 7.53 23.59 -1.69
CA ASP A 72 7.28 24.70 -2.60
C ASP A 72 6.04 24.48 -3.49
N GLY A 73 5.47 25.56 -4.00
CA GLY A 73 4.32 25.46 -4.91
C GLY A 73 4.69 24.73 -6.19
N ASN A 74 3.90 23.74 -6.59
CA ASN A 74 4.20 22.78 -7.68
C ASN A 74 5.32 21.77 -7.36
N ASP A 75 5.62 21.56 -6.08
CA ASP A 75 6.51 20.51 -5.62
C ASP A 75 5.78 19.47 -4.74
N TYR A 76 6.49 18.41 -4.38
CA TYR A 76 5.99 17.32 -3.57
C TYR A 76 7.13 16.68 -2.76
N ILE A 77 6.78 16.00 -1.68
CA ILE A 77 7.68 15.08 -0.97
C ILE A 77 7.18 13.65 -1.19
N ALA A 78 8.12 12.72 -1.31
CA ALA A 78 7.79 11.31 -1.49
C ALA A 78 8.79 10.41 -0.78
N GLU A 79 8.30 9.33 -0.20
CA GLU A 79 9.11 8.25 0.39
C GLU A 79 8.69 6.91 -0.20
N ASP A 80 9.68 6.09 -0.55
CA ASP A 80 9.43 4.74 -1.03
C ASP A 80 9.32 3.74 0.13
N PHE A 81 8.47 2.73 -0.06
CA PHE A 81 8.35 1.64 0.89
C PHE A 81 7.87 0.35 0.22
N SER A 82 8.18 -0.77 0.88
CA SER A 82 7.79 -2.10 0.45
C SER A 82 7.06 -2.81 1.58
N ILE A 83 5.93 -3.44 1.25
CA ILE A 83 5.15 -4.24 2.19
C ILE A 83 4.98 -5.65 1.65
N ASN A 84 5.27 -6.63 2.50
CA ASN A 84 5.27 -8.06 2.15
C ASN A 84 3.91 -8.74 2.37
N SER A 85 2.96 -8.03 2.98
CA SER A 85 1.56 -8.41 3.16
C SER A 85 0.72 -7.13 3.22
N GLU A 86 -0.60 -7.26 3.17
CA GLU A 86 -1.50 -6.13 3.43
C GLU A 86 -1.18 -5.49 4.80
N ALA A 87 -1.16 -4.17 4.84
CA ALA A 87 -0.80 -3.39 6.02
C ALA A 87 -1.72 -2.17 6.19
N GLN A 88 -2.07 -1.86 7.44
CA GLN A 88 -2.77 -0.63 7.79
C GLN A 88 -1.76 0.48 8.11
N PHE A 89 -1.94 1.63 7.49
CA PHE A 89 -1.18 2.84 7.76
C PHE A 89 -2.06 3.83 8.52
N ARG A 90 -1.42 4.62 9.38
CA ARG A 90 -2.05 5.76 10.04
C ARG A 90 -1.25 7.00 9.69
N TYR A 91 -1.95 8.07 9.35
CA TYR A 91 -1.32 9.36 9.10
C TYR A 91 -1.84 10.41 10.08
N ARG A 92 -1.01 11.43 10.27
CA ARG A 92 -1.38 12.71 10.85
C ARG A 92 -0.65 13.75 10.02
N LEU A 93 -1.34 14.80 9.60
CA LEU A 93 -0.73 15.84 8.80
C LEU A 93 -1.30 17.19 9.22
N THR A 94 -0.41 18.09 9.60
CA THR A 94 -0.73 19.44 10.06
C THR A 94 -0.12 20.44 9.09
N VAL A 95 -0.93 21.27 8.44
CA VAL A 95 -0.47 22.30 7.51
C VAL A 95 -0.54 23.68 8.16
N GLU A 96 0.60 24.35 8.26
CA GLU A 96 0.72 25.63 8.96
C GLU A 96 0.36 26.82 8.06
N SER A 97 0.58 26.72 6.75
CA SER A 97 0.41 27.82 5.78
C SER A 97 -1.04 28.02 5.31
N ASN A 98 -1.99 27.19 5.76
CA ASN A 98 -3.37 27.10 5.29
C ASN A 98 -3.54 26.80 3.78
N ILE A 99 -2.52 26.22 3.15
CA ILE A 99 -2.61 25.75 1.76
C ILE A 99 -2.80 24.24 1.79
N PRO A 100 -3.99 23.73 1.46
CA PRO A 100 -4.24 22.30 1.58
C PRO A 100 -3.34 21.50 0.61
N VAL A 101 -2.86 20.35 1.07
CA VAL A 101 -2.02 19.41 0.31
C VAL A 101 -2.77 18.11 0.07
N ASP A 102 -2.38 17.36 -0.95
CA ASP A 102 -2.91 16.02 -1.20
C ASP A 102 -1.99 14.97 -0.59
N LEU A 103 -2.55 13.93 0.03
CA LEU A 103 -1.81 12.72 0.42
C LEU A 103 -2.28 11.56 -0.44
N PHE A 104 -1.36 10.87 -1.08
CA PHE A 104 -1.70 9.67 -1.83
C PHE A 104 -0.63 8.59 -1.79
N VAL A 105 -1.06 7.36 -2.02
CA VAL A 105 -0.19 6.19 -2.15
C VAL A 105 -0.34 5.63 -3.56
N VAL A 106 0.79 5.40 -4.22
CA VAL A 106 0.85 4.93 -5.61
C VAL A 106 1.90 3.84 -5.74
N THR A 107 1.69 2.91 -6.68
CA THR A 107 2.73 1.93 -7.03
C THR A 107 3.96 2.62 -7.62
N THR A 108 5.13 1.97 -7.59
CA THR A 108 6.35 2.48 -8.25
C THR A 108 6.13 2.88 -9.71
N SER A 109 5.36 2.10 -10.47
CA SER A 109 5.04 2.42 -11.87
C SER A 109 4.17 3.67 -11.99
N GLU A 110 3.16 3.83 -11.13
CA GLU A 110 2.30 5.01 -11.12
C GLU A 110 3.07 6.26 -10.68
N PHE A 111 4.00 6.14 -9.74
CA PHE A 111 4.87 7.26 -9.36
C PHE A 111 5.76 7.74 -10.52
N ILE A 112 6.27 6.83 -11.35
CA ILE A 112 7.02 7.21 -12.56
C ILE A 112 6.11 8.00 -13.52
N ARG A 113 4.86 7.57 -13.68
CA ARG A 113 3.87 8.26 -14.52
C ARG A 113 3.53 9.65 -13.98
N TYR A 114 3.35 9.76 -12.66
CA TYR A 114 3.12 11.02 -11.96
C TYR A 114 4.24 12.03 -12.24
N LYS A 115 5.51 11.62 -12.10
CA LYS A 115 6.67 12.48 -12.41
C LYS A 115 6.74 12.92 -13.87
N GLN A 116 6.14 12.16 -14.78
CA GLN A 116 6.04 12.48 -16.21
C GLN A 116 4.83 13.36 -16.54
N GLY A 117 4.07 13.81 -15.53
CA GLY A 117 2.85 14.60 -15.72
C GLY A 117 1.72 13.80 -16.38
N MET A 118 1.80 12.47 -16.34
CA MET A 118 0.74 11.61 -16.87
C MET A 118 -0.30 11.35 -15.80
N ARG A 119 -1.54 11.08 -16.25
CA ARG A 119 -2.61 10.62 -15.34
C ARG A 119 -2.19 9.36 -14.63
N ILE A 120 -2.51 9.29 -13.34
CA ILE A 120 -2.25 8.13 -12.49
C ILE A 120 -3.53 7.57 -11.90
N THR A 121 -3.44 6.39 -11.32
CA THR A 121 -4.48 5.80 -10.48
C THR A 121 -3.87 5.48 -9.12
N PRO A 122 -4.13 6.30 -8.09
CA PRO A 122 -3.62 6.03 -6.76
C PRO A 122 -4.35 4.84 -6.12
N GLU A 123 -3.63 4.11 -5.27
CA GLU A 123 -4.22 3.09 -4.40
C GLU A 123 -5.03 3.75 -3.28
N VAL A 124 -4.52 4.88 -2.77
CA VAL A 124 -5.15 5.71 -1.74
C VAL A 124 -5.00 7.16 -2.13
N LEU A 125 -6.07 7.95 -1.96
CA LEU A 125 -6.07 9.39 -2.20
C LEU A 125 -6.90 10.08 -1.12
N GLU A 126 -6.24 10.94 -0.36
CA GLU A 126 -6.82 11.84 0.64
C GLU A 126 -6.60 13.28 0.15
N PRO A 127 -7.58 13.88 -0.54
CA PRO A 127 -7.40 15.18 -1.17
C PRO A 127 -7.57 16.33 -0.18
N ARG A 128 -6.83 17.41 -0.41
CA ARG A 128 -6.99 18.73 0.23
C ARG A 128 -6.92 18.72 1.76
N ILE A 129 -5.94 18.02 2.32
CA ILE A 129 -5.64 17.97 3.76
C ILE A 129 -5.07 19.33 4.22
N ASN A 130 -5.64 19.88 5.29
CA ASN A 130 -5.10 21.06 5.98
C ASN A 130 -4.66 20.71 7.42
N ASN A 131 -5.46 19.97 8.18
CA ASN A 131 -5.09 19.49 9.51
C ASN A 131 -5.94 18.26 9.80
N ASP A 132 -5.44 17.08 9.41
CA ASP A 132 -6.22 15.85 9.47
C ASP A 132 -5.40 14.65 9.92
N SER A 133 -6.11 13.62 10.33
CA SER A 133 -5.54 12.32 10.66
C SER A 133 -6.51 11.22 10.26
N GLY A 134 -5.99 10.15 9.69
CA GLY A 134 -6.80 9.03 9.26
C GLY A 134 -6.00 7.75 9.19
N ASP A 135 -6.65 6.72 8.69
CA ASP A 135 -6.04 5.43 8.43
C ASP A 135 -6.54 4.86 7.10
N PHE A 136 -5.68 4.07 6.46
CA PHE A 136 -5.97 3.40 5.21
C PHE A 136 -5.20 2.08 5.16
N THR A 137 -5.64 1.18 4.30
CA THR A 137 -5.01 -0.12 4.09
C THR A 137 -4.37 -0.17 2.72
N VAL A 138 -3.17 -0.73 2.63
CA VAL A 138 -2.44 -0.91 1.37
C VAL A 138 -2.13 -2.40 1.21
N PRO A 139 -2.43 -3.01 0.04
CA PRO A 139 -2.10 -4.41 -0.22
C PRO A 139 -0.59 -4.61 -0.42
N GLN A 140 -0.15 -5.87 -0.46
CA GLN A 140 1.25 -6.21 -0.70
C GLN A 140 1.79 -5.56 -2.00
N GLY A 141 2.99 -4.95 -1.94
CA GLY A 141 3.61 -4.33 -3.10
C GLY A 141 4.73 -3.33 -2.76
N ASN A 142 5.17 -2.60 -3.79
CA ASN A 142 6.15 -1.52 -3.70
C ASN A 142 5.50 -0.20 -4.08
N TYR A 143 5.61 0.78 -3.20
CA TYR A 143 4.83 2.00 -3.24
C TYR A 143 5.68 3.23 -2.98
N TYR A 144 5.10 4.37 -3.33
CA TYR A 144 5.49 5.68 -2.83
C TYR A 144 4.30 6.26 -2.08
N VAL A 145 4.55 6.80 -0.90
CA VAL A 145 3.64 7.77 -0.27
C VAL A 145 4.08 9.15 -0.72
N VAL A 146 3.13 9.99 -1.11
CA VAL A 146 3.39 11.33 -1.63
C VAL A 146 2.52 12.32 -0.89
N VAL A 147 3.14 13.39 -0.38
CA VAL A 147 2.45 14.61 0.05
C VAL A 147 2.71 15.67 -1.02
N ASP A 148 1.64 16.12 -1.66
CA ASP A 148 1.67 16.86 -2.91
C ASP A 148 1.09 18.25 -2.74
N ASN A 149 1.84 19.26 -3.19
CA ASN A 149 1.41 20.66 -3.25
C ASN A 149 1.35 21.11 -4.73
N THR A 150 0.81 20.24 -5.59
CA THR A 150 0.68 20.47 -7.04
C THR A 150 -0.78 20.37 -7.51
N ASP A 151 -1.09 20.97 -8.65
CA ASP A 151 -2.43 20.89 -9.25
C ASP A 151 -2.66 19.58 -10.05
N ARG A 152 -1.81 18.56 -9.90
CA ARG A 152 -1.74 17.42 -10.84
C ARG A 152 -2.85 16.39 -10.67
N LEU A 153 -3.44 16.28 -9.49
CA LEU A 153 -4.49 15.30 -9.20
C LEU A 153 -5.90 15.90 -9.17
N GLU A 154 -6.03 17.22 -9.30
CA GLU A 154 -7.33 17.88 -9.27
C GLU A 154 -8.09 17.75 -10.60
N ALA A 155 -9.40 17.45 -10.51
CA ALA A 155 -10.28 17.29 -11.66
C ALA A 155 -10.59 18.63 -12.37
N GLU A 156 -10.47 19.75 -11.66
CA GLU A 156 -10.41 21.11 -12.17
C GLU A 156 -9.32 21.84 -11.37
N PRO A 157 -8.35 22.51 -12.02
CA PRO A 157 -7.27 23.15 -11.29
C PRO A 157 -7.87 24.16 -10.30
N PRO A 158 -7.46 24.17 -9.02
CA PRO A 158 -7.78 25.28 -8.14
C PRO A 158 -7.03 26.45 -8.76
N GLY A 159 -7.77 27.31 -9.47
CA GLY A 159 -7.20 28.21 -10.44
C GLY A 159 -5.94 28.89 -9.95
N GLN A 160 -4.80 28.49 -10.51
CA GLN A 160 -3.48 28.96 -10.12
C GLN A 160 -3.26 28.80 -8.60
N LEU A 161 -2.79 27.63 -8.14
CA LEU A 161 -1.93 27.66 -6.95
C LEU A 161 -0.76 28.57 -7.31
N GLU A 162 -0.91 29.84 -6.91
CA GLU A 162 0.20 30.78 -6.72
C GLU A 162 1.35 29.98 -6.12
N SER A 163 2.57 30.22 -6.58
CA SER A 163 3.84 29.57 -6.22
C SER A 163 4.16 29.66 -4.71
N LYS A 164 3.22 29.24 -3.87
CA LYS A 164 3.14 29.41 -2.44
C LYS A 164 3.47 28.07 -1.83
N SER A 165 4.47 28.12 -0.97
CA SER A 165 4.93 26.93 -0.29
C SER A 165 3.96 26.56 0.84
N ALA A 166 3.80 25.26 1.06
CA ALA A 166 3.08 24.68 2.18
C ALA A 166 4.06 24.14 3.22
N THR A 167 3.95 24.58 4.47
CA THR A 167 4.70 23.94 5.57
C THR A 167 3.83 22.89 6.21
N VAL A 168 4.32 21.65 6.20
CA VAL A 168 3.60 20.47 6.68
C VAL A 168 4.40 19.81 7.79
N ASP A 169 3.70 19.36 8.83
CA ASP A 169 4.20 18.48 9.88
C ASP A 169 3.51 17.12 9.75
N ILE A 170 4.30 16.07 9.53
CA ILE A 170 3.87 14.72 9.15
C ILE A 170 4.35 13.74 10.21
#